data_AF-A0A2D5E506-F1
#
_entry.id   AF-A0A2D5E506-F1
#
_cell.length_a   1.000
_cell.length_b   1.000
_cell.length_c   1.000
_cell.angle_alpha   90.00
_cell.angle_beta   90.00
_cell.angle_gamma   90.00
#
_symmetry.space_group_name_H-M   'P 1'
#
loop_
_entity.id
_entity.type
_entity.pdbx_description
1 polymer ?
#
loop_
_entity_poly.entity_id
_entity_poly.type
_entity_poly.pdbx_seq_one_letter_code
_entity_poly.pdbx_strand_id
1 'polypeptide(L)'
;MRQDSGIESILEAKRTQRANSIERLRSAALKRGEDGDRGLWSLVYDLEQAPITTNLKQLEEIGLSTPDERMLEEEAIPQVVDDLVNGLALIDVFLIHTDHLDDRSLLRTLRNRVLREPVRDVPPGVGSREWIDLAGGDDRSAFLAVHADDVDRSRAAARGEILPDRIPRCADRDRFLPRPPPA
;
A
#
# COMPACT_ATOMS: atom_id res chain seq x y z
N MET A 1 24.25 0.83 2.02
CA MET A 1 25.07 -0.05 1.13
C MET A 1 25.19 -1.51 1.54
N ARG A 2 25.17 -1.93 2.83
CA ARG A 2 25.09 -3.37 3.20
C ARG A 2 23.67 -3.86 3.53
N GLN A 3 22.76 -2.98 3.95
CA GLN A 3 21.35 -3.34 4.22
C GLN A 3 20.54 -3.49 2.92
N ASP A 4 20.80 -2.64 1.92
CA ASP A 4 20.11 -2.66 0.62
C ASP A 4 20.27 -3.99 -0.12
N SER A 5 21.44 -4.63 -0.03
CA SER A 5 21.69 -5.94 -0.66
C SER A 5 20.89 -7.09 -0.03
N GLY A 6 20.54 -6.97 1.25
CA GLY A 6 19.75 -7.99 1.96
C GLY A 6 18.28 -7.92 1.56
N ILE A 7 17.71 -6.72 1.54
CA ILE A 7 16.33 -6.46 1.12
C ILE A 7 16.14 -6.91 -0.33
N GLU A 8 17.03 -6.50 -1.24
CA GLU A 8 16.94 -6.87 -2.65
C GLU A 8 17.00 -8.38 -2.87
N SER A 9 17.81 -9.11 -2.09
CA SER A 9 17.86 -10.57 -2.16
C SER A 9 16.53 -11.22 -1.77
N ILE A 10 15.80 -10.66 -0.79
CA ILE A 10 14.50 -11.16 -0.36
C ILE A 10 13.46 -10.91 -1.46
N LEU A 11 13.42 -9.69 -2.00
CA LEU A 11 12.48 -9.31 -3.04
C LEU A 11 12.73 -10.09 -4.35
N GLU A 12 13.99 -10.31 -4.72
CA GLU A 12 14.36 -11.08 -5.91
C GLU A 12 13.98 -12.57 -5.77
N ALA A 13 14.14 -13.15 -4.58
CA ALA A 13 13.69 -14.51 -4.32
C ALA A 13 12.16 -14.64 -4.50
N LYS A 14 11.38 -13.66 -4.02
CA LYS A 14 9.93 -13.62 -4.24
C LYS A 14 9.57 -13.47 -5.72
N ARG A 15 10.24 -12.57 -6.46
CA ARG A 15 10.04 -12.40 -7.92
C ARG A 15 10.33 -13.69 -8.68
N THR A 16 11.40 -14.39 -8.33
CA THR A 16 11.76 -15.68 -8.92
C THR A 16 10.70 -16.74 -8.62
N GLN A 17 10.24 -16.84 -7.37
CA GLN A 17 9.17 -17.77 -6.99
C GLN A 17 7.87 -17.49 -7.76
N ARG A 18 7.48 -16.22 -7.89
CA ARG A 18 6.33 -15.79 -8.69
C ARG A 18 6.49 -16.21 -10.16
N ALA A 19 7.62 -15.88 -10.78
CA ALA A 19 7.89 -16.21 -12.19
C ALA A 19 7.81 -17.72 -12.45
N ASN A 20 8.35 -18.55 -11.54
CA ASN A 20 8.28 -20.00 -11.62
C ASN A 20 6.84 -20.54 -11.46
N SER A 21 6.01 -19.86 -10.66
CA SER A 21 4.60 -20.24 -10.47
C SER A 21 3.77 -19.91 -11.70
N ILE A 22 3.98 -18.74 -12.29
CA ILE A 22 3.33 -18.32 -13.54
C ILE A 22 3.69 -19.27 -14.68
N GLU A 23 4.96 -19.64 -14.82
CA GLU A 23 5.38 -20.56 -15.89
C GLU A 23 4.77 -21.96 -15.73
N ARG A 24 4.59 -22.43 -14.48
CA ARG A 24 3.87 -23.67 -14.21
C ARG A 24 2.40 -23.60 -14.62
N LEU A 25 1.71 -22.51 -14.31
CA LEU A 25 0.31 -22.30 -14.71
C LEU A 25 0.16 -22.25 -16.23
N ARG A 26 0.99 -21.43 -16.88
CA ARG A 26 1.06 -21.30 -18.34
C ARG A 26 1.35 -22.63 -19.03
N SER A 27 2.35 -23.37 -18.54
CA SER A 27 2.69 -24.69 -19.08
C SER A 27 1.55 -25.70 -18.93
N ALA A 28 0.81 -25.65 -17.81
CA ALA A 28 -0.34 -26.51 -17.60
C ALA A 28 -1.51 -26.14 -18.53
N ALA A 29 -1.73 -24.85 -18.77
CA ALA A 29 -2.75 -24.34 -19.68
C ALA A 29 -2.49 -24.74 -21.14
N LEU A 30 -1.26 -24.57 -21.61
CA LEU A 30 -0.85 -24.99 -22.96
C LEU A 30 -1.10 -26.49 -23.19
N LYS A 31 -0.87 -27.34 -22.17
CA LYS A 31 -1.17 -28.78 -22.26
C LYS A 31 -2.67 -29.09 -22.37
N ARG A 32 -3.53 -28.19 -21.91
CA ARG A 32 -4.99 -28.28 -22.04
C ARG A 32 -5.51 -27.63 -23.33
N GLY A 33 -4.64 -27.04 -24.14
CA GLY A 33 -5.02 -26.31 -25.36
C GLY A 33 -5.58 -24.92 -25.11
N GLU A 34 -5.33 -24.34 -23.93
CA GLU A 34 -5.74 -22.98 -23.55
C GLU A 34 -4.71 -21.92 -24.01
N ASP A 35 -5.06 -20.65 -23.85
CA ASP A 35 -4.17 -19.52 -24.14
C ASP A 35 -2.89 -19.58 -23.30
N GLY A 36 -1.75 -19.35 -23.96
CA GLY A 36 -0.42 -19.33 -23.36
C GLY A 36 0.09 -17.93 -23.03
N ASP A 37 -0.75 -16.88 -23.12
CA ASP A 37 -0.34 -15.51 -22.82
C ASP A 37 0.17 -15.37 -21.37
N ARG A 38 1.40 -14.87 -21.23
CA ARG A 38 2.04 -14.75 -19.92
C ARG A 38 1.40 -13.66 -19.07
N GLY A 39 0.86 -12.61 -19.69
CA GLY A 39 0.18 -11.52 -18.99
C GLY A 39 -1.08 -12.04 -18.28
N LEU A 40 -1.91 -12.79 -18.99
CA LEU A 40 -3.08 -13.48 -18.45
C LEU A 40 -2.72 -14.34 -17.24
N TRP A 41 -1.74 -15.25 -17.37
CA TRP A 41 -1.35 -16.13 -16.27
C TRP A 41 -0.65 -15.41 -15.12
N SER A 42 -0.08 -14.23 -15.36
CA SER A 42 0.42 -13.35 -14.29
C SER A 42 -0.74 -12.80 -13.46
N LEU A 43 -1.81 -12.31 -14.12
CA LEU A 43 -3.02 -11.84 -13.43
C LEU A 43 -3.69 -12.95 -12.64
N VAL A 44 -3.84 -14.13 -13.24
CA VAL A 44 -4.40 -15.31 -12.55
C VAL A 44 -3.59 -15.65 -11.31
N TYR A 45 -2.26 -15.69 -11.42
CA TYR A 45 -1.43 -15.97 -10.25
C TYR A 45 -1.59 -14.90 -9.17
N ASP A 46 -1.42 -13.63 -9.51
CA ASP A 46 -1.41 -12.53 -8.54
C ASP A 46 -2.76 -12.38 -7.82
N LEU A 47 -3.87 -12.51 -8.55
CA LEU A 47 -5.22 -12.30 -7.99
C LEU A 47 -5.76 -13.53 -7.27
N GLU A 48 -5.42 -14.75 -7.73
CA GLU A 48 -6.06 -15.97 -7.25
C GLU A 48 -5.15 -16.87 -6.42
N GLN A 49 -3.85 -16.92 -6.71
CA GLN A 49 -2.95 -17.95 -6.17
C GLN A 49 -1.77 -17.44 -5.35
N ALA A 50 -1.38 -16.17 -5.48
CA ALA A 50 -0.32 -15.60 -4.66
C ALA A 50 -0.69 -15.78 -3.17
N PRO A 51 0.28 -16.16 -2.30
CA PRO A 51 0.01 -16.39 -0.89
C PRO A 51 -0.67 -15.17 -0.24
N ILE A 52 -1.54 -15.42 0.74
CA ILE A 52 -2.10 -14.34 1.54
C ILE A 52 -1.10 -13.98 2.65
N THR A 53 -0.88 -12.68 2.83
CA THR A 53 -0.02 -12.09 3.86
C THR A 53 -0.66 -10.78 4.36
N THR A 54 0.11 -9.94 5.03
CA THR A 54 -0.24 -8.55 5.37
C THR A 54 0.94 -7.63 5.05
N ASN A 55 0.70 -6.34 4.79
CA ASN A 55 1.82 -5.40 4.60
C ASN A 55 2.69 -5.31 5.86
N LEU A 56 2.13 -5.48 7.06
CA LEU A 56 2.89 -5.58 8.30
C LEU A 56 3.95 -6.69 8.22
N LYS A 57 3.55 -7.90 7.82
CA LYS A 57 4.48 -9.02 7.70
C LYS A 57 5.50 -8.81 6.59
N GLN A 58 5.09 -8.23 5.46
CA GLN A 58 6.01 -7.90 4.37
C GLN A 58 7.09 -6.88 4.80
N LEU A 59 6.71 -5.88 5.60
CA LEU A 59 7.65 -4.92 6.20
C LEU A 59 8.60 -5.59 7.19
N GLU A 60 8.10 -6.48 8.05
CA GLU A 60 8.92 -7.26 8.98
C GLU A 60 9.93 -8.15 8.24
N GLU A 61 9.54 -8.75 7.11
CA GLU A 61 10.42 -9.57 6.27
C GLU A 61 11.60 -8.78 5.70
N ILE A 62 11.41 -7.50 5.38
CA ILE A 62 12.50 -6.61 4.93
C ILE A 62 13.24 -5.92 6.11
N GLY A 63 12.95 -6.33 7.34
CA GLY A 63 13.64 -5.88 8.55
C GLY A 63 13.09 -4.58 9.16
N LEU A 64 11.91 -4.13 8.74
CA LEU A 64 11.28 -2.93 9.26
C LEU A 64 10.36 -3.26 10.43
N SER A 65 10.67 -2.70 11.60
CA SER A 65 9.81 -2.82 12.78
C SER A 65 8.72 -1.75 12.77
N THR A 66 7.50 -2.13 13.15
CA THR A 66 6.41 -1.16 13.37
C THR A 66 6.10 -1.10 14.87
N PRO A 67 6.74 -0.24 15.66
CA PRO A 67 6.45 -0.15 17.10
C PRO A 67 5.01 0.36 17.37
N ASP A 68 4.48 0.03 18.54
CA ASP A 68 3.23 0.60 19.04
C ASP A 68 3.44 2.07 19.39
N GLU A 69 2.57 2.96 18.92
CA GLU A 69 2.75 4.40 19.12
C GLU A 69 2.78 4.77 20.61
N ARG A 70 2.10 4.01 21.48
CA ARG A 70 2.05 4.25 22.92
C ARG A 70 3.38 4.00 23.62
N MET A 71 4.29 3.29 22.97
CA MET A 71 5.63 2.99 23.49
C MET A 71 6.69 3.98 22.97
N LEU A 72 6.29 4.94 22.14
CA LEU A 72 7.18 5.94 21.56
C LEU A 72 7.02 7.30 22.24
N GLU A 73 8.17 7.92 22.47
CA GLU A 73 8.26 9.36 22.78
C GLU A 73 7.82 10.19 21.56
N GLU A 74 7.25 11.37 21.79
CA GLU A 74 6.69 12.23 20.74
C GLU A 74 7.72 12.55 19.64
N GLU A 75 8.97 12.77 20.02
CA GLU A 75 10.05 13.15 19.10
C GLU A 75 10.45 12.01 18.15
N ALA A 76 10.15 10.75 18.50
CA ALA A 76 10.48 9.59 17.68
C ALA A 76 9.41 9.26 16.63
N ILE A 77 8.16 9.70 16.83
CA ILE A 77 7.03 9.32 15.99
C ILE A 77 7.20 9.75 14.53
N PRO A 78 7.63 11.00 14.22
CA PRO A 78 7.77 11.43 12.83
C PRO A 78 8.76 10.56 12.05
N GLN A 79 9.87 10.15 12.69
CA GLN A 79 10.85 9.27 12.04
C GLN A 79 10.29 7.87 11.79
N VAL A 80 9.53 7.32 12.75
CA VAL A 80 8.89 6.00 12.56
C VAL A 80 7.85 6.05 11.44
N VAL A 81 7.09 7.15 11.34
CA VAL A 81 6.15 7.37 10.23
C VAL A 81 6.88 7.43 8.90
N ASP A 82 7.99 8.18 8.82
CA ASP A 82 8.79 8.29 7.60
C ASP A 82 9.39 6.94 7.18
N ASP A 83 9.98 6.20 8.12
CA ASP A 83 10.50 4.85 7.87
C ASP A 83 9.41 3.92 7.33
N LEU A 84 8.21 3.97 7.93
CA LEU A 84 7.08 3.14 7.53
C LEU A 84 6.56 3.49 6.14
N VAL A 85 6.42 4.78 5.84
CA VAL A 85 5.98 5.28 4.53
C VAL A 85 6.98 4.90 3.44
N ASN A 86 8.27 5.05 3.69
CA ASN A 86 9.32 4.65 2.76
C ASN A 86 9.40 3.12 2.61
N GLY A 87 9.22 2.37 3.70
CA GLY A 87 9.15 0.91 3.68
C GLY A 87 8.01 0.36 2.84
N LEU A 88 6.83 0.97 2.92
CA LEU A 88 5.69 0.62 2.06
C LEU A 88 6.02 0.88 0.59
N ALA A 89 6.67 2.00 0.28
CA ALA A 89 7.07 2.31 -1.09
C ALA A 89 8.10 1.31 -1.65
N LEU A 90 8.98 0.75 -0.82
CA LEU A 90 9.91 -0.32 -1.23
C LEU A 90 9.19 -1.60 -1.67
N ILE A 91 7.96 -1.83 -1.20
CA ILE A 91 7.13 -2.97 -1.58
C ILE A 91 5.99 -2.57 -2.54
N ASP A 92 6.14 -1.46 -3.27
CA ASP A 92 5.18 -0.92 -4.26
C ASP A 92 3.77 -0.61 -3.68
N VAL A 93 3.72 -0.28 -2.38
CA VAL A 93 2.51 0.18 -1.68
C VAL A 93 2.65 1.68 -1.36
N PHE A 94 1.68 2.48 -1.79
CA PHE A 94 1.72 3.94 -1.67
C PHE A 94 0.52 4.46 -0.88
N LEU A 95 0.75 5.40 0.03
CA LEU A 95 -0.32 6.06 0.77
C LEU A 95 -0.81 7.30 0.02
N ILE A 96 -2.10 7.63 0.17
CA ILE A 96 -2.68 8.91 -0.25
C ILE A 96 -3.68 9.42 0.80
N HIS A 97 -3.96 10.72 0.77
CA HIS A 97 -4.93 11.41 1.61
C HIS A 97 -4.69 11.21 3.12
N THR A 98 -3.48 11.53 3.56
CA THR A 98 -3.03 11.31 4.94
C THR A 98 -3.00 12.59 5.79
N ASP A 99 -3.10 13.77 5.17
CA ASP A 99 -2.98 15.09 5.82
C ASP A 99 -4.06 15.38 6.89
N HIS A 100 -5.12 14.57 6.99
CA HIS A 100 -6.15 14.68 8.04
C HIS A 100 -5.73 14.01 9.37
N LEU A 101 -4.58 13.33 9.40
CA LEU A 101 -4.03 12.67 10.59
C LEU A 101 -2.71 13.34 11.00
N ASP A 102 -2.53 13.56 12.30
CA ASP A 102 -1.19 13.77 12.87
C ASP A 102 -0.37 12.46 12.83
N ASP A 103 0.95 12.55 13.02
CA ASP A 103 1.85 11.40 12.87
C ASP A 103 1.53 10.27 13.85
N ARG A 104 1.12 10.61 15.08
CA ARG A 104 0.74 9.61 16.10
C ARG A 104 -0.54 8.88 15.69
N SER A 105 -1.55 9.60 15.20
CA SER A 105 -2.81 9.03 14.72
C SER A 105 -2.64 8.24 13.43
N LEU A 106 -1.72 8.67 12.55
CA LEU A 106 -1.34 7.90 11.38
C LEU A 106 -0.70 6.58 11.80
N LEU A 107 0.35 6.61 12.63
CA LEU A 107 1.06 5.41 13.04
C LEU A 107 0.10 4.41 13.69
N ARG A 108 -0.78 4.89 14.57
CA ARG A 108 -1.85 4.09 15.18
C ARG A 108 -2.77 3.46 14.14
N THR A 109 -3.25 4.24 13.17
CA THR A 109 -4.15 3.78 12.10
C THR A 109 -3.50 2.73 11.22
N LEU A 110 -2.26 2.99 10.78
CA LEU A 110 -1.50 2.06 9.96
C LEU A 110 -1.27 0.74 10.71
N ARG A 111 -0.72 0.80 11.92
CA ARG A 111 -0.34 -0.39 12.68
C ARG A 111 -1.53 -1.25 13.12
N ASN A 112 -2.61 -0.63 13.57
CA ASN A 112 -3.70 -1.36 14.21
C ASN A 112 -4.78 -1.82 13.23
N ARG A 113 -4.85 -1.22 12.04
CA ARG A 113 -5.85 -1.55 11.03
C ARG A 113 -5.20 -1.86 9.69
N VAL A 114 -4.72 -0.84 8.99
CA VAL A 114 -4.36 -0.92 7.56
C VAL A 114 -3.33 -2.02 7.27
N LEU A 115 -2.21 -2.02 7.99
CA LEU A 115 -1.12 -2.97 7.73
C LEU A 115 -1.44 -4.41 8.12
N ARG A 116 -2.56 -4.64 8.80
CA ARG A 116 -3.03 -5.97 9.22
C ARG A 116 -4.08 -6.53 8.28
N GLU A 117 -4.54 -5.76 7.30
CA GLU A 117 -5.49 -6.23 6.31
C GLU A 117 -4.85 -7.34 5.45
N PRO A 118 -5.58 -8.42 5.13
CA PRO A 118 -5.06 -9.49 4.28
C PRO A 118 -4.83 -8.99 2.85
N VAL A 119 -3.62 -9.19 2.33
CA VAL A 119 -3.23 -8.85 0.96
C VAL A 119 -2.58 -10.03 0.26
N ARG A 120 -2.51 -9.98 -1.08
CA ARG A 120 -1.73 -10.94 -1.87
C ARG A 120 -0.24 -10.60 -1.76
N ASP A 121 0.60 -11.61 -1.55
CA ASP A 121 2.05 -11.44 -1.46
C ASP A 121 2.68 -11.33 -2.86
N VAL A 122 2.42 -10.22 -3.53
CA VAL A 122 2.98 -9.90 -4.84
C VAL A 122 4.23 -9.04 -4.64
N PRO A 123 5.41 -9.46 -5.14
CA PRO A 123 6.64 -8.72 -4.95
C PRO A 123 6.66 -7.42 -5.79
N PRO A 124 7.38 -6.38 -5.35
CA PRO A 124 7.52 -5.13 -6.08
C PRO A 124 8.30 -5.30 -7.38
N GLY A 125 8.14 -4.35 -8.30
CA GLY A 125 8.82 -4.30 -9.59
C GLY A 125 8.21 -5.19 -10.67
N VAL A 126 7.04 -5.80 -10.41
CA VAL A 126 6.36 -6.71 -11.36
C VAL A 126 5.18 -6.05 -12.09
N GLY A 127 4.99 -4.73 -11.91
CA GLY A 127 3.90 -3.97 -12.52
C GLY A 127 2.60 -3.95 -11.72
N SER A 128 2.55 -4.62 -10.56
CA SER A 128 1.46 -4.52 -9.60
C SER A 128 1.82 -3.51 -8.52
N ARG A 129 1.00 -2.47 -8.35
CA ARG A 129 1.17 -1.41 -7.35
C ARG A 129 -0.13 -1.21 -6.59
N GLU A 130 -0.02 -0.87 -5.31
CA GLU A 130 -1.17 -0.63 -4.45
C GLU A 130 -1.20 0.84 -4.00
N TRP A 131 -2.39 1.42 -3.99
CA TRP A 131 -2.65 2.74 -3.39
C TRP A 131 -3.63 2.57 -2.25
N ILE A 132 -3.20 2.95 -1.05
CA ILE A 132 -4.02 2.95 0.15
C ILE A 132 -4.50 4.38 0.40
N ASP A 133 -5.80 4.60 0.23
CA ASP A 133 -6.48 5.85 0.54
C ASP A 133 -6.92 5.85 2.02
N LEU A 134 -6.31 6.70 2.85
CA LEU A 134 -6.65 6.78 4.27
C LEU A 134 -7.87 7.65 4.57
N ALA A 135 -8.40 8.38 3.59
CA ALA A 135 -9.57 9.22 3.75
C ALA A 135 -10.79 8.71 2.94
N GLY A 136 -10.61 7.61 2.20
CA GLY A 136 -11.62 6.98 1.36
C GLY A 136 -12.39 5.84 2.03
N GLY A 137 -13.03 5.01 1.21
CA GLY A 137 -13.90 3.91 1.64
C GLY A 137 -15.36 4.33 1.78
N ASP A 138 -16.10 3.59 2.61
CA ASP A 138 -17.54 3.83 2.85
C ASP A 138 -17.78 5.17 3.57
N ASP A 139 -16.92 5.49 4.54
CA ASP A 139 -16.91 6.81 5.18
C ASP A 139 -15.93 7.73 4.48
N ARG A 140 -16.48 8.69 3.72
CA ARG A 140 -15.71 9.69 2.97
C ARG A 140 -15.60 11.02 3.69
N SER A 141 -16.00 11.11 4.96
CA SER A 141 -16.08 12.38 5.69
C SER A 141 -14.71 13.06 5.79
N ALA A 142 -13.65 12.30 6.07
CA ALA A 142 -12.29 12.82 6.11
C ALA A 142 -11.86 13.40 4.75
N PHE A 143 -12.12 12.68 3.65
CA PHE A 143 -11.82 13.14 2.30
C PHE A 143 -12.59 14.44 2.00
N LEU A 144 -13.90 14.45 2.23
CA LEU A 144 -14.75 15.62 1.94
C LEU A 144 -14.38 16.85 2.78
N ALA A 145 -13.95 16.66 4.02
CA ALA A 145 -13.57 17.75 4.93
C ALA A 145 -12.19 18.35 4.60
N VAL A 146 -11.21 17.51 4.25
CA VAL A 146 -9.79 17.92 4.21
C VAL A 146 -9.20 17.94 2.79
N HIS A 147 -9.57 16.97 1.95
CA HIS A 147 -8.87 16.71 0.68
C HIS A 147 -9.68 17.13 -0.56
N ALA A 148 -11.01 17.03 -0.48
CA ALA A 148 -11.91 17.29 -1.60
C ALA A 148 -11.86 18.75 -2.06
N ASP A 149 -11.78 18.96 -3.37
CA ASP A 149 -11.99 20.27 -3.96
C ASP A 149 -13.49 20.60 -4.07
N ASP A 150 -13.82 21.74 -4.66
CA ASP A 150 -15.22 22.17 -4.82
C ASP A 150 -15.99 21.29 -5.83
N VAL A 151 -15.30 20.69 -6.81
CA VAL A 151 -15.89 19.79 -7.80
C VAL A 151 -16.28 18.46 -7.13
N ASP A 152 -15.39 17.90 -6.32
CA ASP A 152 -15.63 16.69 -5.56
C ASP A 152 -16.81 16.85 -4.60
N ARG A 153 -16.85 17.96 -3.84
CA ARG A 153 -17.96 18.27 -2.92
C ARG A 153 -19.28 18.50 -3.65
N SER A 154 -19.26 19.18 -4.81
CA SER A 154 -20.47 19.37 -5.62
C SER A 154 -21.04 18.05 -6.13
N ARG A 155 -20.16 17.12 -6.55
CA ARG A 155 -20.55 15.77 -6.97
C ARG A 155 -21.13 14.96 -5.81
N ALA A 156 -20.53 15.05 -4.63
CA ALA A 156 -21.05 14.38 -3.43
C ALA A 156 -22.42 14.92 -3.01
N ALA A 157 -22.61 16.25 -3.00
CA ALA A 157 -23.93 16.86 -2.75
C ALA A 157 -24.98 16.42 -3.77
N ALA A 158 -24.64 16.32 -5.06
CA ALA A 158 -25.54 15.84 -6.10
C ALA A 158 -25.97 14.38 -5.91
N ARG A 159 -25.16 13.57 -5.21
CA ARG A 159 -25.51 12.20 -4.80
C ARG A 159 -26.28 12.14 -3.47
N GLY A 160 -26.55 13.28 -2.84
CA GLY A 160 -27.23 13.36 -1.55
C GLY A 160 -26.35 13.01 -0.36
N GLU A 161 -25.02 13.00 -0.52
CA GLU A 161 -24.10 12.78 0.60
C GLU A 161 -24.11 13.98 1.56
N ILE A 162 -24.02 13.71 2.86
CA ILE A 162 -23.89 14.76 3.88
C ILE A 162 -22.48 15.34 3.76
N LEU A 163 -22.39 16.65 3.48
CA LEU A 163 -21.10 17.34 3.39
C LEU A 163 -20.66 17.82 4.78
N PRO A 164 -19.53 17.34 5.32
CA PRO A 164 -18.94 17.92 6.52
C PRO A 164 -18.40 19.33 6.23
N ASP A 165 -18.22 20.11 7.28
CA ASP A 165 -17.48 21.38 7.20
C ASP A 165 -16.05 21.13 6.74
N ARG A 166 -15.46 22.13 6.07
CA ARG A 166 -14.05 22.06 5.70
C ARG A 166 -13.18 22.19 6.95
N ILE A 167 -12.20 21.32 7.06
CA ILE A 167 -11.25 21.29 8.19
C ILE A 167 -9.84 21.52 7.62
N PRO A 168 -9.00 22.35 8.26
CA PRO A 168 -7.61 22.50 7.85
C PRO A 168 -6.86 21.17 8.01
N ARG A 169 -5.85 20.98 7.17
CA ARG A 169 -4.96 19.82 7.26
C ARG A 169 -4.21 19.81 8.59
N CYS A 170 -4.08 18.64 9.21
CA CYS A 170 -3.27 18.41 10.39
C CYS A 170 -1.76 18.35 10.05
N ALA A 171 -1.43 17.90 8.84
CA ALA A 171 -0.08 17.81 8.31
C ALA A 171 -0.02 18.25 6.84
N ASP A 172 1.19 18.42 6.29
CA ASP A 172 1.41 18.70 4.86
C ASP A 172 2.35 17.65 4.27
N ARG A 173 2.04 16.38 4.57
CA ARG A 173 2.86 15.20 4.27
C ARG A 173 2.52 14.63 2.89
N ASP A 174 1.27 14.76 2.42
CA ASP A 174 0.81 14.18 1.15
C ASP A 174 1.65 14.64 -0.06
N ARG A 175 2.16 15.88 -0.04
CA ARG A 175 3.03 16.40 -1.11
C ARG A 175 4.42 15.78 -1.13
N PHE A 176 4.86 15.20 -0.02
CA PHE A 176 6.18 14.57 0.16
C PHE A 176 6.13 13.05 0.16
N LEU A 177 4.92 12.45 0.12
CA LEU A 177 4.79 11.00 0.06
C LEU A 177 5.53 10.44 -1.16
N PRO A 178 6.21 9.29 -1.00
CA PRO A 178 6.84 8.58 -2.11
C PRO A 178 5.85 8.37 -3.25
N ARG A 179 6.33 8.55 -4.48
CA ARG A 179 5.56 8.25 -5.68
C ARG A 179 6.25 7.12 -6.44
N PRO A 180 5.49 6.28 -7.14
CA PRO A 180 6.10 5.27 -7.98
C PRO A 180 7.00 5.95 -9.02
N PRO A 181 8.14 5.33 -9.38
CA PRO A 181 8.94 5.81 -10.48
C PRO A 181 8.11 5.83 -11.77
N PRO A 182 8.36 6.79 -12.68
CA PRO A 182 7.69 6.83 -13.97
C PRO A 182 7.85 5.49 -14.69
N ALA A 183 6.78 5.08 -15.38
CA ALA A 183 6.71 3.82 -16.13
C ALA A 183 7.59 3.86 -17.39
#